data_AF-A0A2H0M1L0-F1
#
_entry.id   AF-A0A2H0M1L0-F1
#
_cell.length_a   1.000
_cell.length_b   1.000
_cell.length_c   1.000
_cell.angle_alpha   90.00
_cell.angle_beta   90.00
_cell.angle_gamma   90.00
#
_symmetry.space_group_name_H-M   'P 1'
#
loop_
_entity.id
_entity.type
_entity.pdbx_description
1 polymer ?
#
loop_
_entity_poly.entity_id
_entity_poly.type
_entity_poly.pdbx_seq_one_letter_code
_entity_poly.pdbx_strand_id
1 'polypeptide(L)' 'MREQLGFLKASSAVVKVAAWIFLFLGLVAGSSVLLGMLPYYPRWMGLVILSVYTFIAFFFFLVAKIVDLLIKIIKEIKKD' A
#
# COMPACT_ATOMS: atom_id res chain seq x y z
N MET A 1 -19.07 -16.04 12.34
CA MET A 1 -18.23 -16.39 11.15
C MET A 1 -18.48 -15.53 9.90
N ARG A 2 -19.73 -15.08 9.57
CA ARG A 2 -19.91 -14.09 8.48
C ARG A 2 -19.24 -12.75 8.79
N GLU A 3 -19.20 -12.35 10.06
CA GLU A 3 -18.46 -11.16 10.50
C GLU A 3 -16.96 -11.25 10.27
N GLN A 4 -16.32 -12.42 10.43
CA GLN A 4 -14.87 -12.55 10.18
C GLN A 4 -14.50 -12.40 8.70
N LEU A 5 -15.36 -12.87 7.79
CA LEU A 5 -15.20 -12.61 6.35
C LEU A 5 -15.46 -11.14 5.99
N GLY A 6 -16.39 -10.49 6.67
CA GLY A 6 -16.61 -9.05 6.57
C GLY A 6 -15.39 -8.25 7.08
N PHE A 7 -14.81 -8.67 8.21
CA PHE A 7 -13.64 -8.05 8.82
C PHE A 7 -12.39 -8.22 7.95
N LEU A 8 -12.16 -9.40 7.36
CA LEU A 8 -11.08 -9.60 6.39
C LEU A 8 -11.24 -8.70 5.15
N LYS A 9 -12.47 -8.55 4.65
CA LYS A 9 -12.76 -7.72 3.47
C LYS A 9 -12.56 -6.23 3.77
N ALA A 10 -13.00 -5.77 4.94
CA ALA A 10 -12.77 -4.42 5.42
C ALA A 10 -11.27 -4.16 5.64
N SER A 11 -10.55 -5.12 6.23
CA SER A 11 -9.10 -5.03 6.45
C SER A 11 -8.31 -4.94 5.14
N SER A 12 -8.67 -5.74 4.12
CA SER A 12 -8.10 -5.62 2.76
C SER A 12 -8.32 -4.24 2.15
N ALA A 13 -9.53 -3.69 2.29
CA ALA A 13 -9.84 -2.35 1.81
C ALA A 13 -9.02 -1.27 2.52
N VAL A 14 -8.89 -1.35 3.85
CA VAL A 14 -8.08 -0.42 4.65
C VAL A 14 -6.61 -0.50 4.25
N VAL A 15 -6.05 -1.69 4.05
CA VAL A 15 -4.66 -1.87 3.62
C VAL A 15 -4.44 -1.30 2.21
N LYS A 16 -5.40 -1.42 1.29
CA LYS A 16 -5.33 -0.75 -0.02
C LYS A 16 -5.35 0.76 0.11
N VAL A 17 -6.23 1.32 0.95
CA VAL A 17 -6.29 2.76 1.18
C VAL A 17 -4.98 3.26 1.78
N ALA A 18 -4.42 2.54 2.76
CA ALA A 18 -3.11 2.83 3.32
C ALA A 18 -2.02 2.81 2.24
N ALA A 19 -2.01 1.81 1.35
CA ALA A 19 -1.07 1.74 0.24
C ALA A 19 -1.13 3.00 -0.64
N TRP A 20 -2.34 3.47 -0.99
CA TRP A 20 -2.52 4.70 -1.76
C TRP A 20 -2.05 5.95 -1.02
N ILE A 21 -2.30 6.05 0.30
CA ILE A 21 -1.82 7.15 1.13
C ILE A 21 -0.29 7.19 1.15
N PHE A 22 0.35 6.04 1.36
CA PHE A 22 1.82 5.94 1.33
C PHE A 22 2.38 6.29 -0.05
N LEU A 23 1.72 5.85 -1.13
CA LEU A 23 2.15 6.18 -2.50
C LEU A 23 2.05 7.69 -2.74
N PHE A 24 0.96 8.32 -2.32
CA PHE A 24 0.77 9.77 -2.44
C PHE A 24 1.81 10.55 -1.62
N LEU A 25 2.02 10.17 -0.36
CA LEU A 25 3.06 10.77 0.49
C LEU A 25 4.46 10.61 -0.12
N GLY A 26 4.79 9.42 -0.62
CA GLY A 26 6.06 9.15 -1.28
C GLY A 26 6.26 9.98 -2.54
N LEU A 27 5.20 10.17 -3.34
CA LEU A 27 5.22 11.03 -4.53
C LEU A 27 5.47 12.49 -4.15
N VAL A 28 4.74 13.03 -3.18
CA VAL A 28 4.89 14.43 -2.75
C VAL A 28 6.24 14.66 -2.09
N ALA A 29 6.66 13.76 -1.20
CA ALA A 29 7.95 13.86 -0.51
C ALA A 29 9.13 13.69 -1.47
N GLY A 30 9.12 12.67 -2.33
CA GLY A 30 10.22 12.47 -3.26
C GLY A 30 10.29 13.52 -4.36
N SER A 31 9.15 13.99 -4.88
CA SER A 31 9.13 15.07 -5.88
C SER A 31 9.58 16.41 -5.30
N SER A 32 9.19 16.76 -4.07
CA SER A 32 9.66 18.00 -3.42
C SER A 32 11.17 18.00 -3.16
N VAL A 33 11.76 16.84 -2.83
CA VAL A 33 13.22 16.68 -2.71
C VAL A 33 13.91 16.78 -4.08
N LEU A 34 13.34 16.18 -5.14
CA LEU A 34 13.90 16.25 -6.50
C LEU A 34 13.87 17.66 -7.08
N LEU A 35 12.80 18.42 -6.81
CA LEU A 35 12.64 19.81 -7.21
C LEU A 35 13.53 20.77 -6.41
N GLY A 36 14.24 20.28 -5.38
CA GLY A 36 15.14 21.10 -4.58
C GLY A 36 14.42 22.06 -3.63
N MET A 37 13.14 21.80 -3.29
CA MET A 37 12.41 22.59 -2.28
C MET A 37 12.98 22.39 -0.87
N LEU A 38 13.78 21.34 -0.67
CA LEU A 38 14.46 21.02 0.58
C LEU A 38 15.98 21.28 0.43
N PRO A 39 16.48 22.44 0.88
CA PRO A 39 17.86 22.86 0.64
C PRO A 39 18.92 22.03 1.37
N TYR A 40 18.52 21.25 2.39
CA TYR A 40 19.43 20.44 3.19
C TYR A 40 19.68 19.03 2.63
N TYR A 41 18.91 18.60 1.61
CA TYR A 41 18.96 17.24 1.10
C TYR A 41 19.48 17.20 -0.34
N PRO A 42 20.40 16.28 -0.67
CA PRO A 42 20.83 16.09 -2.05
C PRO A 42 19.66 15.59 -2.91
N ARG A 43 19.48 16.15 -4.12
CA ARG A 43 18.33 15.85 -5.01
C ARG A 43 18.15 14.36 -5.30
N TRP A 44 19.26 13.62 -5.43
CA TRP A 44 19.27 12.17 -5.62
C TRP A 44 18.58 11.39 -4.49
N MET A 45 18.53 11.96 -3.29
CA MET A 45 17.81 11.38 -2.14
C MET A 45 16.30 11.30 -2.41
N GLY A 46 15.76 12.17 -3.26
CA GLY A 46 14.36 12.10 -3.69
C GLY A 46 14.05 10.84 -4.50
N LEU A 47 14.99 10.34 -5.32
CA LEU A 47 14.83 9.06 -6.02
C LEU A 47 14.82 7.88 -5.05
N VAL A 48 15.64 7.94 -3.99
CA VAL A 48 15.67 6.93 -2.93
C VAL A 48 14.35 6.93 -2.18
N ILE A 49 13.86 8.10 -1.77
CA ILE A 49 12.58 8.26 -1.08
C ILE A 49 11.43 7.73 -1.93
N LEU A 50 11.37 8.11 -3.21
CA LEU A 50 10.37 7.58 -4.16
C LEU A 50 10.44 6.05 -4.24
N SER A 51 11.64 5.49 -4.44
CA SER A 51 11.81 4.04 -4.59
C SER A 51 11.35 3.28 -3.34
N VAL A 52 11.72 3.77 -2.15
CA VAL A 52 11.35 3.15 -0.87
C VAL A 52 9.85 3.23 -0.63
N TYR A 53 9.24 4.40 -0.82
CA TYR A 53 7.79 4.56 -0.61
C TYR A 53 6.97 3.79 -1.65
N THR A 54 7.39 3.78 -2.92
CA THR A 54 6.75 2.96 -3.96
C THR A 54 6.86 1.47 -3.63
N PHE A 55 8.01 1.02 -3.14
CA PHE A 55 8.19 -0.37 -2.69
C PHE A 55 7.25 -0.73 -1.53
N ILE A 56 7.15 0.14 -0.52
CA ILE A 56 6.24 -0.05 0.62
C ILE A 56 4.77 -0.07 0.17
N ALA A 57 4.37 0.85 -0.71
CA ALA A 57 3.02 0.88 -1.26
C ALA A 57 2.70 -0.41 -2.03
N PHE A 58 3.65 -0.89 -2.84
CA PHE A 58 3.52 -2.15 -3.56
C PHE A 58 3.39 -3.34 -2.60
N PHE A 59 4.19 -3.36 -1.52
CA PHE A 59 4.11 -4.38 -0.49
C PHE A 59 2.73 -4.44 0.17
N PHE A 60 2.17 -3.29 0.57
CA PHE A 60 0.80 -3.23 1.11
C PHE A 60 -0.24 -3.71 0.11
N PHE A 61 -0.08 -3.36 -1.17
CA PHE A 61 -0.98 -3.83 -2.22
C PHE A 61 -0.94 -5.35 -2.38
N LEU A 62 0.24 -5.95 -2.28
CA LEU A 62 0.47 -7.39 -2.31
C LEU A 62 -0.21 -8.08 -1.12
N VAL A 63 -0.06 -7.54 0.09
CA VAL A 63 -0.74 -8.04 1.29
C VAL A 63 -2.26 -8.01 1.11
N ALA A 64 -2.82 -6.90 0.64
CA ALA A 64 -4.26 -6.80 0.40
C ALA A 64 -4.75 -7.82 -0.64
N LYS A 65 -3.94 -8.09 -1.68
CA LYS A 65 -4.24 -9.12 -2.68
C LYS A 65 -4.24 -10.53 -2.09
N ILE A 66 -3.30 -10.84 -1.19
CA ILE A 66 -3.25 -12.14 -0.50
C ILE A 66 -4.50 -12.32 0.38
N VAL A 67 -4.92 -11.27 1.11
CA VAL A 67 -6.15 -11.29 1.92
C VAL A 67 -7.39 -11.50 1.04
N ASP A 68 -7.48 -10.82 -0.11
CA ASP A 68 -8.57 -11.02 -1.07
C ASP A 68 -8.62 -12.47 -1.61
N LEU A 69 -7.46 -13.05 -1.91
CA LEU A 69 -7.36 -14.46 -2.34
C LEU A 69 -7.81 -15.41 -1.24
N LEU A 70 -7.39 -15.21 0.00
CA LEU A 70 -7.84 -15.97 1.16
C LEU A 70 -9.36 -15.92 1.33
N ILE A 71 -9.96 -14.74 1.21
CA ILE A 71 -11.43 -14.59 1.26
C ILE A 71 -12.10 -15.39 0.14
N LYS A 72 -11.53 -15.36 -1.07
CA LYS A 72 -12.07 -16.08 -2.22
C LYS A 72 -12.02 -17.59 -2.00
N ILE A 73 -10.88 -18.12 -1.55
CA ILE A 73 -10.70 -19.53 -1.23
C ILE A 73 -11.68 -19.98 -0.14
N ILE A 74 -11.81 -19.21 0.95
CA ILE A 74 -12.75 -19.55 2.04
C ILE A 74 -14.19 -19.57 1.54
N LYS A 75 -14.56 -18.65 0.64
CA LYS A 75 -15.91 -18.64 0.03
C LYS A 75 -16.15 -19.82 -0.89
N GLU A 76 -15.16 -20.22 -1.67
CA GLU A 76 -15.22 -21.37 -2.57
C GLU A 76 -15.43 -22.65 -1.75
N ILE A 77 -14.59 -22.88 -0.72
CA ILE A 77 -14.65 -24.06 0.16
C ILE A 77 -15.98 -24.16 0.92
N LYS A 78 -16.61 -23.03 1.25
CA LYS A 78 -17.86 -23.00 2.02
C LYS A 78 -19.13 -23.08 1.16
N LYS A 79 -18.98 -23.06 -0.16
CA LYS A 79 -20.09 -23.15 -1.12
C LYS A 79 -20.40 -24.60 -1.48
N ASP A 80 -19.41 -25.48 -1.37
CA ASP A 80 -19.57 -26.94 -1.24
C ASP A 80 -19.89 -27.32 0.22
#